data_AF-A0A1N6JNJ3-F1
#
_entry.id   AF-A0A1N6JNJ3-F1
#
_cell.length_a   1.000
_cell.length_b   1.000
_cell.length_c   1.000
_cell.angle_alpha   90.00
_cell.angle_beta   90.00
_cell.angle_gamma   90.00
#
_symmetry.space_group_name_H-M   'P 1'
#
loop_
_entity.id
_entity.type
_entity.pdbx_description
1 polymer ?
#
loop_
_entity_poly.entity_id
_entity_poly.type
_entity_poly.pdbx_seq_one_letter_code
_entity_poly.pdbx_strand_id
1 'polypeptide(L)'
;MESDRDESRRVSINFRDELLAKDWPDAKRVAESAGIQPGSNPDQYLGHLRSSGAMLGVWSAPERAYRYPDFQFNSYGALRTEVSDLLKLLPSDEEDRGGWRRVFWLYSPHALLNGETPAHVFVIEPQRVLDAARREFGEPNECW
;
A
#
# COMPACT_ATOMS: atom_id res chain seq x y z
N MET A 1 -4.98 -31.02 10.58
CA MET A 1 -4.10 -30.01 9.95
C MET A 1 -4.70 -29.36 8.70
N GLU A 2 -5.70 -29.96 8.04
CA GLU A 2 -6.42 -29.33 6.90
C GLU A 2 -7.25 -28.10 7.32
N SER A 3 -7.93 -28.19 8.47
CA SER A 3 -8.86 -27.15 8.96
C SER A 3 -8.24 -25.77 9.26
N ASP A 4 -6.96 -25.73 9.62
CA ASP A 4 -6.25 -24.50 10.02
C ASP A 4 -5.86 -23.64 8.79
N ARG A 5 -5.56 -24.29 7.65
CA ARG A 5 -5.24 -23.61 6.40
C ARG A 5 -6.47 -22.99 5.75
N ASP A 6 -7.61 -23.67 5.81
CA ASP A 6 -8.88 -23.16 5.27
C ASP A 6 -9.38 -21.96 6.06
N GLU A 7 -9.22 -21.98 7.39
CA GLU A 7 -9.56 -20.85 8.25
C GLU A 7 -8.67 -19.65 8.00
N SER A 8 -7.34 -19.85 7.95
CA SER A 8 -6.37 -18.80 7.63
C SER A 8 -6.66 -18.15 6.28
N ARG A 9 -6.94 -18.96 5.25
CA ARG A 9 -7.29 -18.47 3.92
C ARG A 9 -8.57 -17.64 3.93
N ARG A 10 -9.59 -18.08 4.68
CA ARG A 10 -10.87 -17.37 4.79
C ARG A 10 -10.70 -16.03 5.51
N VAL A 11 -9.89 -15.98 6.57
CA VAL A 11 -9.55 -14.73 7.27
C VAL A 11 -8.85 -13.75 6.32
N SER A 12 -7.87 -14.20 5.53
CA SER A 12 -7.19 -13.32 4.55
C SER A 12 -8.13 -12.80 3.47
N ILE A 13 -9.09 -13.62 3.00
CA ILE A 13 -10.09 -13.19 2.01
C ILE A 13 -11.01 -12.13 2.62
N ASN A 14 -11.55 -12.37 3.82
CA ASN A 14 -12.43 -11.42 4.49
C ASN A 14 -11.72 -10.08 4.73
N PHE A 15 -10.49 -10.11 5.23
CA PHE A 15 -9.74 -8.89 5.49
C PHE A 15 -9.44 -8.11 4.20
N ARG A 16 -9.13 -8.81 3.10
CA ARG A 16 -8.98 -8.20 1.79
C ARG A 16 -10.27 -7.50 1.34
N ASP A 17 -11.40 -8.16 1.49
CA ASP A 17 -12.69 -7.64 1.04
C ASP A 17 -13.14 -6.45 1.91
N GLU A 18 -12.87 -6.47 3.22
CA GLU A 18 -13.05 -5.33 4.13
C GLU A 18 -12.20 -4.12 3.72
N LEU A 19 -10.96 -4.35 3.30
CA LEU A 19 -10.08 -3.27 2.83
C LEU A 19 -10.55 -2.66 1.50
N LEU A 20 -11.01 -3.49 0.56
CA LEU A 20 -11.61 -2.98 -0.69
C LEU A 20 -12.91 -2.21 -0.43
N ALA A 21 -13.64 -2.52 0.64
CA ALA A 21 -14.84 -1.79 1.03
C ALA A 21 -14.56 -0.37 1.58
N LYS A 22 -13.28 0.02 1.81
CA LYS A 22 -12.90 1.36 2.28
C LYS A 22 -12.97 2.47 1.23
N ASP A 23 -13.63 2.23 0.10
CA ASP A 23 -13.79 3.18 -1.03
C ASP A 23 -12.47 3.81 -1.49
N TRP A 24 -11.42 2.99 -1.56
CA TRP A 24 -10.13 3.43 -2.08
C TRP A 24 -10.25 3.99 -3.51
N PRO A 25 -9.61 5.12 -3.81
CA PRO A 25 -9.69 5.73 -5.12
C PRO A 25 -9.22 4.77 -6.23
N ASP A 26 -9.88 4.83 -7.39
CA ASP A 26 -9.38 4.25 -8.65
C ASP A 26 -8.42 5.21 -9.35
N ALA A 27 -7.85 4.72 -10.45
CA ALA A 27 -7.00 5.48 -11.35
C ALA A 27 -7.61 6.81 -11.79
N LYS A 28 -8.93 6.84 -12.03
CA LYS A 28 -9.62 8.05 -12.47
C LYS A 28 -9.66 9.10 -11.36
N ARG A 29 -10.09 8.74 -10.14
CA ARG A 29 -10.12 9.66 -8.99
C ARG A 29 -8.71 10.18 -8.62
N VAL A 30 -7.69 9.32 -8.72
CA VAL A 30 -6.29 9.74 -8.48
C VAL A 30 -5.84 10.73 -9.55
N ALA A 31 -6.12 10.47 -10.83
CA ALA A 31 -5.72 11.36 -11.92
C ALA A 31 -6.42 12.73 -11.86
N GLU A 32 -7.70 12.74 -11.51
CA GLU A 32 -8.47 13.97 -11.25
C GLU A 32 -7.86 14.78 -10.11
N SER A 33 -7.52 14.12 -8.99
CA SER A 33 -6.92 14.78 -7.82
C SER A 33 -5.49 15.28 -8.08
N ALA A 34 -4.72 14.57 -8.91
CA ALA A 34 -3.37 14.95 -9.30
C ALA A 34 -3.33 16.04 -10.40
N GLY A 35 -4.47 16.47 -10.92
CA GLY A 35 -4.55 17.48 -11.98
C GLY A 35 -4.00 17.01 -13.33
N ILE A 36 -3.97 15.70 -13.56
CA ILE A 36 -3.51 15.11 -14.83
C ILE A 36 -4.53 15.46 -15.92
N GLN A 37 -4.02 16.03 -17.02
CA GLN A 37 -4.87 16.52 -18.11
C GLN A 37 -5.71 15.40 -18.74
N PRO A 38 -6.99 15.65 -19.08
CA PRO A 38 -7.82 14.70 -19.82
C PRO A 38 -7.20 14.45 -21.21
N GLY A 39 -6.58 13.29 -21.41
CA GLY A 39 -5.91 12.94 -22.67
C GLY A 39 -4.66 12.06 -22.49
N SER A 40 -4.00 12.13 -21.34
CA SER A 40 -2.99 11.15 -20.93
C SER A 40 -3.70 9.88 -20.44
N ASN A 41 -3.22 8.70 -20.83
CA ASN A 41 -3.75 7.42 -20.34
C ASN A 41 -3.43 7.28 -18.82
N PRO A 42 -4.42 7.42 -17.92
CA PRO A 42 -4.17 7.42 -16.48
C PRO A 42 -3.53 6.12 -15.99
N ASP A 43 -3.91 4.99 -16.58
CA ASP A 43 -3.39 3.67 -16.18
C ASP A 43 -1.91 3.50 -16.52
N GLN A 44 -1.45 4.08 -17.64
CA GLN A 44 -0.03 4.06 -18.00
C GLN A 44 0.79 4.97 -17.08
N TYR A 45 0.30 6.18 -16.80
CA TYR A 45 0.98 7.10 -15.90
C TYR A 45 1.09 6.54 -14.48
N LEU A 46 -0.03 6.04 -13.94
CA LEU A 46 -0.03 5.42 -12.61
C LEU A 46 0.74 4.10 -12.60
N GLY A 47 0.76 3.37 -13.72
CA GLY A 47 1.64 2.22 -13.92
C GLY A 47 3.11 2.58 -13.75
N HIS A 48 3.54 3.70 -14.34
CA HIS A 48 4.88 4.21 -14.16
C HIS A 48 5.17 4.57 -12.70
N LEU A 49 4.26 5.27 -12.01
CA LEU A 49 4.41 5.59 -10.59
C LEU A 49 4.50 4.36 -9.68
N ARG A 50 3.78 3.28 -10.01
CA ARG A 50 3.91 2.01 -9.28
C ARG A 50 5.26 1.36 -9.51
N SER A 51 5.69 1.25 -10.77
CA SER A 51 6.99 0.65 -11.12
C SER A 51 8.18 1.44 -10.59
N SER A 52 8.05 2.76 -10.42
CA SER A 52 9.10 3.61 -9.85
C SER A 52 9.12 3.62 -8.32
N GLY A 53 8.20 2.90 -7.66
CA GLY A 53 8.07 2.89 -6.20
C GLY A 53 7.57 4.22 -5.62
N ALA A 54 6.99 5.09 -6.44
CA ALA A 54 6.40 6.35 -5.98
C ALA A 54 4.98 6.14 -5.41
N MET A 55 4.29 5.08 -5.82
CA MET A 55 2.91 4.83 -5.42
C MET A 55 2.64 3.32 -5.26
N LEU A 56 1.85 2.97 -4.26
CA LEU A 56 1.29 1.64 -4.05
C LEU A 56 -0.07 1.55 -4.74
N GLY A 57 -0.22 0.55 -5.60
CA GLY A 57 -1.51 0.12 -6.12
C GLY A 57 -1.76 -1.33 -5.76
N VAL A 58 -3.02 -1.65 -5.53
CA VAL A 58 -3.47 -2.98 -5.15
C VAL A 58 -4.36 -3.53 -6.25
N TRP A 59 -4.09 -4.74 -6.72
CA TRP A 59 -4.90 -5.36 -7.74
C TRP A 59 -6.22 -5.88 -7.16
N SER A 60 -7.33 -5.28 -7.59
CA SER A 60 -8.70 -5.75 -7.35
C SER A 60 -9.07 -6.74 -8.44
N ALA A 61 -9.01 -8.03 -8.15
CA ALA A 61 -9.42 -9.08 -9.09
C ALA A 61 -10.91 -8.98 -9.51
N PRO A 62 -11.87 -8.67 -8.61
CA PRO A 62 -13.28 -8.51 -8.99
C PRO A 62 -13.51 -7.38 -10.01
N GLU A 63 -12.81 -6.26 -9.84
CA GLU A 63 -12.98 -5.08 -10.69
C GLU A 63 -12.00 -5.06 -11.87
N ARG A 64 -11.03 -5.99 -11.88
CA ARG A 64 -9.95 -6.10 -12.86
C ARG A 64 -9.20 -4.78 -13.04
N ALA A 65 -8.97 -4.09 -11.93
CA ALA A 65 -8.36 -2.77 -11.89
C ALA A 65 -7.52 -2.57 -10.63
N TYR A 66 -6.64 -1.56 -10.65
CA TYR A 66 -5.90 -1.16 -9.46
C TYR A 66 -6.72 -0.19 -8.59
N ARG A 67 -6.68 -0.43 -7.28
CA ARG A 67 -7.14 0.49 -6.23
C ARG A 67 -5.95 1.06 -5.48
N TYR A 68 -6.07 2.30 -5.02
CA TYR A 68 -4.95 3.02 -4.41
C TYR A 68 -5.27 3.29 -2.94
N PRO A 69 -4.55 2.65 -1.99
CA PRO A 69 -4.78 2.87 -0.57
C PRO A 69 -4.70 4.34 -0.16
N ASP A 70 -5.62 4.75 0.71
CA ASP A 70 -5.89 6.14 1.11
C ASP A 70 -4.76 6.82 1.89
N PHE A 71 -3.98 6.06 2.67
CA PHE A 71 -2.88 6.59 3.49
C PHE A 71 -1.85 7.40 2.70
N GLN A 72 -1.75 7.13 1.39
CA GLN A 72 -0.80 7.76 0.48
C GLN A 72 -1.17 9.20 0.16
N PHE A 73 -2.42 9.59 0.35
CA PHE A 73 -2.93 10.90 -0.03
C PHE A 73 -3.13 11.79 1.19
N ASN A 74 -2.95 13.09 1.00
CA ASN A 74 -3.34 14.10 1.99
C ASN A 74 -4.82 14.50 1.80
N SER A 75 -5.32 15.41 2.64
CA SER A 75 -6.71 15.89 2.59
C SER A 75 -7.09 16.59 1.29
N TYR A 76 -6.11 17.00 0.48
CA TYR A 76 -6.30 17.63 -0.83
C TYR A 76 -6.19 16.62 -1.99
N GLY A 77 -6.03 15.32 -1.69
CA GLY A 77 -5.87 14.27 -2.70
C GLY A 77 -4.48 14.23 -3.34
N ALA A 78 -3.51 15.01 -2.84
CA ALA A 78 -2.13 14.97 -3.32
C ALA A 78 -1.35 13.86 -2.62
N LEU A 79 -0.44 13.22 -3.36
CA LEU A 79 0.44 12.18 -2.86
C LEU A 79 1.40 12.74 -1.80
N ARG A 80 1.52 12.06 -0.66
CA ARG A 80 2.48 12.38 0.40
C ARG A 80 3.89 12.06 -0.05
N THR A 81 4.82 12.96 0.20
CA THR A 81 6.23 12.83 -0.21
C THR A 81 6.93 11.65 0.43
N GLU A 82 6.52 11.26 1.64
CA GLU A 82 7.10 10.19 2.43
C GLU A 82 6.75 8.79 1.89
N VAL A 83 5.73 8.68 1.02
CA VAL A 83 5.28 7.39 0.47
C VAL A 83 6.40 6.71 -0.29
N SER A 84 7.16 7.46 -1.10
CA SER A 84 8.29 6.87 -1.83
C SER A 84 9.37 6.34 -0.89
N ASP A 85 9.59 6.98 0.26
CA ASP A 85 10.59 6.51 1.21
C ASP A 85 10.14 5.25 1.95
N LEU A 86 8.85 5.14 2.22
CA LEU A 86 8.27 3.91 2.77
C LEU A 86 8.34 2.76 1.76
N LEU A 87 7.98 3.01 0.50
CA LEU A 87 7.95 1.98 -0.53
C LEU A 87 9.34 1.48 -0.94
N LYS A 88 10.42 2.25 -0.69
CA LYS A 88 11.81 1.77 -0.81
C LYS A 88 12.19 0.74 0.25
N LEU A 89 11.52 0.77 1.41
CA LEU A 89 11.78 -0.14 2.53
C LEU A 89 10.93 -1.40 2.45
N LEU A 90 9.72 -1.30 1.91
CA LEU A 90 8.82 -2.43 1.76
C LEU A 90 9.22 -3.31 0.56
N PRO A 91 8.73 -4.57 0.49
CA PRO A 91 8.94 -5.41 -0.69
C PRO A 91 8.59 -4.68 -1.99
N SER A 92 9.42 -4.85 -3.01
CA SER A 92 9.24 -4.19 -4.29
C SER A 92 7.94 -4.61 -4.99
N ASP A 93 7.54 -3.86 -6.03
CA ASP A 93 6.39 -4.24 -6.85
C ASP A 93 6.59 -5.59 -7.55
N GLU A 94 7.83 -5.96 -7.87
CA GLU A 94 8.14 -7.25 -8.48
C GLU A 94 7.96 -8.42 -7.52
N GLU A 95 8.29 -8.21 -6.24
CA GLU A 95 8.12 -9.19 -5.15
C GLU A 95 6.67 -9.29 -4.66
N ASP A 96 5.87 -8.25 -4.86
CA ASP A 96 4.46 -8.16 -4.46
C ASP A 96 3.60 -7.57 -5.58
N ARG A 97 3.55 -8.28 -6.73
CA ARG A 97 2.86 -7.86 -7.99
C ARG A 97 1.38 -7.51 -7.85
N GLY A 98 0.76 -7.82 -6.71
CA GLY A 98 -0.63 -7.48 -6.40
C GLY A 98 -0.79 -6.39 -5.33
N GLY A 99 0.30 -5.96 -4.68
CA GLY A 99 0.30 -4.98 -3.59
C GLY A 99 -0.26 -5.48 -2.26
N TRP A 100 -0.71 -6.74 -2.19
CA TRP A 100 -1.46 -7.27 -1.05
C TRP A 100 -0.56 -7.55 0.15
N ARG A 101 0.68 -8.00 -0.04
CA ARG A 101 1.60 -8.23 1.08
C ARG A 101 1.90 -6.92 1.81
N ARG A 102 2.17 -5.86 1.05
CA ARG A 102 2.39 -4.50 1.59
C ARG A 102 1.15 -3.97 2.29
N VAL A 103 -0.02 -4.13 1.68
CA VAL A 103 -1.28 -3.67 2.28
C VAL A 103 -1.62 -4.43 3.57
N PHE A 104 -1.41 -5.74 3.62
CA PHE A 104 -1.62 -6.48 4.86
C PHE A 104 -0.72 -5.95 5.98
N TRP A 105 0.55 -5.66 5.70
CA TRP A 105 1.43 -5.04 6.69
C TRP A 105 0.90 -3.66 7.13
N LEU A 106 0.51 -2.81 6.17
CA LEU A 106 0.08 -1.44 6.43
C LEU A 106 -1.23 -1.33 7.22
N TYR A 107 -2.16 -2.26 7.02
CA TYR A 107 -3.49 -2.17 7.64
C TYR A 107 -3.71 -3.15 8.78
N SER A 108 -2.72 -3.97 9.13
CA SER A 108 -2.78 -4.84 10.32
C SER A 108 -2.28 -4.10 11.57
N PRO A 109 -2.85 -4.38 12.75
CA PRO A 109 -2.29 -3.97 14.03
C PRO A 109 -0.83 -4.36 14.16
N HIS A 110 0.03 -3.43 14.58
CA HIS A 110 1.48 -3.63 14.52
C HIS A 110 2.16 -3.45 15.87
N ALA A 111 2.93 -4.46 16.31
CA ALA A 111 3.55 -4.47 17.64
C ALA A 111 4.54 -3.31 17.86
N LEU A 112 5.35 -2.97 16.86
CA LEU A 112 6.27 -1.82 16.91
C LEU A 112 5.56 -0.45 16.96
N LEU A 113 4.25 -0.42 16.73
CA LEU A 113 3.42 0.78 16.71
C LEU A 113 2.30 0.71 17.75
N ASN A 114 2.54 0.03 18.88
CA ASN A 114 1.60 -0.08 20.00
C ASN A 114 0.24 -0.69 19.62
N GLY A 115 0.21 -1.55 18.60
CA GLY A 115 -1.03 -2.18 18.10
C GLY A 115 -1.83 -1.31 17.14
N GLU A 116 -1.38 -0.09 16.83
CA GLU A 116 -1.97 0.72 15.76
C GLU A 116 -1.57 0.19 14.37
N THR A 117 -2.33 0.56 13.34
CA THR A 117 -1.98 0.17 11.97
C THR A 117 -0.93 1.12 11.40
N PRO A 118 0.08 0.64 10.66
CA PRO A 118 1.06 1.51 10.04
C PRO A 118 0.45 2.57 9.13
N ALA A 119 -0.61 2.25 8.39
CA ALA A 119 -1.34 3.20 7.55
C ALA A 119 -1.93 4.37 8.37
N HIS A 120 -2.48 4.10 9.56
CA HIS A 120 -3.00 5.14 10.44
C HIS A 120 -1.88 6.01 11.01
N VAL A 121 -0.85 5.38 11.57
CA VAL A 121 0.29 6.09 12.16
C VAL A 121 1.03 6.90 11.11
N PHE A 122 1.13 6.41 9.86
CA PHE A 122 1.83 7.10 8.78
C PHE A 122 1.24 8.47 8.46
N VAL A 123 -0.08 8.64 8.61
CA VAL A 123 -0.75 9.91 8.36
C VAL A 123 -0.36 10.98 9.39
N ILE A 124 0.01 10.56 10.61
CA ILE A 124 0.29 11.42 11.76
C ILE A 124 1.79 11.57 11.99
N GLU A 125 2.52 10.46 12.02
CA GLU A 125 3.94 10.35 12.32
C GLU A 125 4.66 9.39 11.35
N PRO A 126 4.91 9.82 10.09
CA PRO A 126 5.54 8.97 9.06
C PRO A 126 6.84 8.31 9.51
N GLN A 127 7.68 9.02 10.27
CA GLN A 127 8.99 8.53 10.71
C GLN A 127 8.89 7.27 11.59
N ARG A 128 7.87 7.17 12.45
CA ARG A 128 7.67 5.98 13.30
C ARG A 128 7.42 4.73 12.45
N VAL A 129 6.70 4.89 11.35
CA VAL A 129 6.40 3.79 10.41
C VAL A 129 7.62 3.45 9.57
N LEU A 130 8.38 4.45 9.12
CA LEU A 130 9.65 4.22 8.41
C LEU A 130 10.66 3.46 9.29
N ASP A 131 10.74 3.78 10.58
CA ASP A 131 11.59 3.05 11.53
C ASP A 131 11.11 1.62 11.77
N ALA A 132 9.79 1.39 11.84
CA ALA A 132 9.24 0.05 11.91
C ALA A 132 9.57 -0.76 10.66
N ALA A 133 9.37 -0.18 9.47
CA ALA A 133 9.70 -0.82 8.19
C ALA A 133 11.19 -1.13 8.07
N ARG A 134 12.08 -0.20 8.49
CA ARG A 134 13.53 -0.45 8.53
C ARG A 134 13.91 -1.63 9.41
N ARG A 135 13.24 -1.83 10.55
CA ARG A 135 13.55 -2.95 11.46
C ARG A 135 13.10 -4.30 10.89
N GLU A 136 12.03 -4.33 10.11
CA GLU A 136 11.47 -5.58 9.59
C GLU A 136 11.96 -5.96 8.20
N PHE A 137 12.21 -4.97 7.35
CA PHE A 137 12.56 -5.16 5.94
C PHE A 137 13.89 -4.52 5.55
N GLY A 138 14.48 -3.69 6.43
CA GLY A 138 15.82 -3.18 6.18
C GLY A 138 16.79 -4.36 6.06
N GLU A 139 17.65 -4.31 5.04
CA GLU A 139 18.70 -5.31 4.92
C GLU A 139 19.55 -5.27 6.20
N PRO A 140 20.01 -6.43 6.71
CA PRO A 140 21.15 -6.40 7.61
C PRO A 140 22.27 -5.74 6.81
N ASN A 141 22.62 -4.49 7.14
CA ASN A 141 23.78 -3.83 6.56
C ASN A 141 24.89 -4.87 6.48
N GLU A 142 25.30 -5.19 5.26
CA GLU A 142 26.38 -6.10 4.99
C GLU A 142 27.63 -5.56 5.70
N CYS A 143 27.90 -6.07 6.89
CA CYS A 143 29.21 -6.02 7.50
C CYS A 143 30.11 -6.95 6.68
N TRP A 144 30.81 -6.38 5.71
CA TRP A 144 32.07 -6.92 5.22
C TRP A 144 33.17 -5.89 5.43
#